data_AF-A0A3A5VVS2-F1
#
_entry.id   AF-A0A3A5VVS2-F1
#
_cell.length_a   1.000
_cell.length_b   1.000
_cell.length_c   1.000
_cell.angle_alpha   90.00
_cell.angle_beta   90.00
_cell.angle_gamma   90.00
#
_symmetry.space_group_name_H-M   'P 1'
#
loop_
_entity.id
_entity.type
_entity.pdbx_description
1 polymer ?
#
loop_
_entity_poly.entity_id
_entity_poly.type
_entity_poly.pdbx_seq_one_letter_code
_entity_poly.pdbx_strand_id
1 'polypeptide(L)'
;MKESTNVLGTPLQTCSNDPVTGWYRDGCCNTDDQDRGSHTVCGVMNEAFLNFARQQGNDLITPMPQYNFPGLKPGNSWCVCARTWLQAVNAGEACPVDLEATHQRALDIIPLAVLETHAM
;
A
#
# COMPACT_ATOMS: atom_id res chain seq x y z
N MET A 1 -3.01 16.47 -16.66
CA MET A 1 -2.48 15.99 -15.36
C MET A 1 -1.21 15.22 -15.67
N LYS A 2 -0.13 15.46 -14.94
CA LYS A 2 1.08 14.66 -15.11
C LYS A 2 0.77 13.26 -14.57
N GLU A 3 0.99 12.23 -15.36
CA GLU A 3 0.82 10.85 -14.90
C GLU A 3 1.79 10.57 -13.75
N SER A 4 1.29 9.90 -12.70
CA SER A 4 2.10 9.47 -11.59
C SER A 4 3.10 8.42 -12.03
N THR A 5 4.24 8.38 -11.36
CA THR A 5 5.35 7.47 -11.67
C THR A 5 5.50 6.46 -10.53
N ASN A 6 5.77 5.21 -10.87
CA ASN A 6 6.09 4.18 -9.89
C ASN A 6 7.55 4.24 -9.44
N VAL A 7 7.92 3.38 -8.49
CA VAL A 7 9.29 3.31 -7.94
C VAL A 7 10.35 2.87 -8.93
N LEU A 8 9.95 2.33 -10.09
CA LEU A 8 10.84 1.93 -11.19
C LEU A 8 11.05 3.05 -12.22
N GLY A 9 10.41 4.20 -12.04
CA GLY A 9 10.51 5.33 -12.97
C GLY A 9 9.61 5.22 -14.21
N THR A 10 8.66 4.27 -14.23
CA THR A 10 7.68 4.10 -15.32
C THR A 10 6.29 4.58 -14.87
N PRO A 11 5.30 4.71 -15.78
CA PRO A 11 3.94 5.11 -15.39
C PRO A 11 3.35 4.20 -14.31
N LEU A 12 2.68 4.81 -13.33
CA LEU A 12 2.06 4.10 -12.21
C LEU A 12 0.91 3.21 -12.70
N GLN A 13 0.97 1.92 -12.40
CA GLN A 13 -0.11 0.98 -12.69
C GLN A 13 -1.22 1.00 -11.64
N THR A 14 -2.35 0.41 -11.99
CA THR A 14 -3.48 0.21 -11.07
C THR A 14 -3.10 -0.80 -10.01
N CYS A 15 -3.33 -0.47 -8.73
CA CYS A 15 -3.12 -1.41 -7.63
C CYS A 15 -4.34 -2.33 -7.44
N SER A 16 -5.55 -1.78 -7.37
CA SER A 16 -6.79 -2.56 -7.25
C SER A 16 -8.05 -1.77 -7.58
N ASN A 17 -8.94 -2.37 -8.36
CA ASN A 17 -10.30 -1.85 -8.63
C ASN A 17 -11.40 -2.64 -7.90
N ASP A 18 -11.09 -3.81 -7.32
CA ASP A 18 -12.03 -4.59 -6.53
C ASP A 18 -11.28 -5.38 -5.43
N PRO A 19 -11.23 -4.86 -4.19
CA PRO A 19 -11.84 -3.60 -3.75
C PRO A 19 -11.09 -2.36 -4.29
N VAL A 20 -11.82 -1.27 -4.57
CA VAL A 20 -11.20 0.00 -4.99
C VAL A 20 -10.30 0.54 -3.87
N THR A 21 -9.03 0.75 -4.20
CA THR A 21 -8.02 1.25 -3.27
C THR A 21 -7.55 2.68 -3.59
N GLY A 22 -6.49 3.14 -2.93
CA GLY A 22 -5.86 4.44 -3.14
C GLY A 22 -6.40 5.51 -2.20
N TRP A 23 -5.56 6.51 -1.91
CA TRP A 23 -5.93 7.69 -1.13
C TRP A 23 -7.14 8.41 -1.74
N TYR A 24 -7.15 8.57 -3.07
CA TYR A 24 -8.24 9.18 -3.82
C TYR A 24 -9.39 8.22 -4.15
N ARG A 25 -9.30 6.94 -3.78
CA ARG A 25 -10.23 5.88 -4.21
C ARG A 25 -10.35 5.79 -5.74
N ASP A 26 -9.22 5.91 -6.43
CA ASP A 26 -9.09 5.83 -7.90
C ASP A 26 -8.47 4.50 -8.39
N GLY A 27 -8.19 3.58 -7.45
CA GLY A 27 -7.57 2.29 -7.72
C GLY A 27 -6.05 2.30 -7.81
N CYS A 28 -5.41 3.46 -7.73
CA CYS A 28 -3.96 3.63 -7.81
C CYS A 28 -3.40 4.14 -6.49
N CYS A 29 -2.12 3.90 -6.22
CA CYS A 29 -1.44 4.44 -5.03
C CYS A 29 -1.00 5.90 -5.19
N ASN A 30 -1.86 6.68 -5.85
CA ASN A 30 -1.72 8.13 -5.98
C ASN A 30 -1.84 8.80 -4.61
N THR A 31 -1.14 9.92 -4.46
CA THR A 31 -1.02 10.63 -3.18
C THR A 31 -0.82 12.13 -3.41
N ASP A 32 -0.97 12.93 -2.36
CA ASP A 32 -0.60 14.34 -2.30
C ASP A 32 0.05 14.67 -0.95
N ASP A 33 0.28 15.95 -0.70
CA ASP A 33 0.90 16.45 0.52
C ASP A 33 -0.06 16.41 1.73
N GLN A 34 -1.35 16.09 1.54
CA GLN A 34 -2.32 15.90 2.63
C GLN A 34 -2.37 14.45 3.12
N ASP A 35 -1.94 13.50 2.30
CA ASP A 35 -1.79 12.10 2.68
C ASP A 35 -0.56 11.90 3.59
N ARG A 36 -0.72 12.27 4.86
CA ARG A 36 0.32 12.12 5.89
C ARG A 36 0.72 10.67 6.16
N GLY A 37 -0.15 9.71 5.78
CA GLY A 37 0.12 8.27 5.90
C GLY A 37 1.02 7.74 4.80
N SER A 38 1.09 8.45 3.66
CA SER A 38 1.76 8.01 2.43
C SER A 38 1.22 6.64 1.99
N HIS A 39 -0.04 6.59 1.54
CA HIS A 39 -0.69 5.41 0.97
C HIS A 39 -0.14 5.10 -0.44
N THR A 40 1.17 4.92 -0.52
CA THR A 40 1.95 4.87 -1.76
C THR A 40 2.47 3.48 -2.09
N VAL A 41 2.34 2.51 -1.16
CA VAL A 41 2.80 1.12 -1.35
C VAL A 41 1.64 0.24 -1.75
N CYS A 42 1.68 -0.36 -2.94
CA CYS A 42 0.70 -1.38 -3.33
C CYS A 42 1.13 -2.72 -2.73
N GLY A 43 0.50 -3.12 -1.62
CA GLY A 43 0.75 -4.39 -0.96
C GLY A 43 -0.30 -5.44 -1.31
N VAL A 44 0.10 -6.69 -1.48
CA VAL A 44 -0.82 -7.84 -1.59
C VAL A 44 -0.98 -8.47 -0.22
N MET A 45 -2.13 -8.21 0.41
CA MET A 45 -2.37 -8.52 1.81
C MET A 45 -2.10 -10.01 2.10
N ASN A 46 -1.41 -10.27 3.20
CA ASN A 46 -1.30 -11.60 3.78
C ASN A 46 -1.78 -11.55 5.25
N GLU A 47 -1.98 -12.72 5.85
CA GLU A 47 -2.51 -12.79 7.21
C GLU A 47 -1.57 -12.13 8.24
N ALA A 48 -0.26 -12.31 8.08
CA ALA A 48 0.74 -11.71 8.96
C ALA A 48 0.64 -10.18 8.98
N PHE A 49 0.67 -9.54 7.81
CA PHE A 49 0.59 -8.09 7.68
C PHE A 49 -0.73 -7.52 8.20
N LEU A 50 -1.86 -8.18 7.92
CA LEU A 50 -3.17 -7.72 8.41
C LEU A 50 -3.24 -7.75 9.94
N ASN A 51 -2.70 -8.81 10.57
CA ASN A 51 -2.61 -8.91 12.02
C ASN A 51 -1.63 -7.89 12.59
N PHE A 52 -0.46 -7.72 11.96
CA PHE A 52 0.53 -6.70 12.32
C PHE A 52 -0.09 -5.31 12.33
N ALA A 53 -0.71 -4.91 11.21
CA ALA A 53 -1.30 -3.59 11.04
C ALA A 53 -2.35 -3.33 12.12
N ARG A 54 -3.22 -4.31 12.39
CA ARG A 54 -4.23 -4.21 13.45
C ARG A 54 -3.60 -4.02 14.84
N GLN A 55 -2.53 -4.74 15.16
CA GLN A 55 -1.81 -4.57 16.43
C GLN A 55 -1.15 -3.19 16.56
N GLN A 56 -0.74 -2.59 15.43
CA GLN A 56 -0.24 -1.20 15.37
C GLN A 56 -1.37 -0.14 15.37
N GLY A 57 -2.64 -0.55 15.52
CA GLY A 57 -3.79 0.35 15.52
C GLY A 57 -4.31 0.73 14.13
N ASN A 58 -3.81 0.08 13.07
CA ASN A 58 -4.28 0.22 11.69
C ASN A 58 -5.14 -1.01 11.31
N ASP A 59 -6.40 -1.03 11.77
CA ASP A 59 -7.31 -2.14 11.48
C ASP A 59 -7.77 -2.12 10.02
N LEU A 60 -7.13 -2.96 9.21
CA LEU A 60 -7.47 -3.18 7.80
C LEU A 60 -8.44 -4.36 7.59
N ILE A 61 -8.88 -5.03 8.66
CA ILE A 61 -9.71 -6.24 8.57
C ILE A 61 -11.18 -5.89 8.75
N THR A 62 -11.50 -5.04 9.73
CA THR A 62 -12.87 -4.69 10.08
C THR A 62 -13.48 -3.79 8.99
N PRO A 63 -14.60 -4.20 8.35
CA PRO A 63 -15.29 -3.35 7.37
C PRO A 63 -15.77 -2.03 8.00
N MET A 64 -15.62 -0.93 7.28
CA MET A 64 -16.14 0.39 7.66
C MET A 64 -16.95 0.99 6.50
N PRO A 65 -18.24 0.61 6.36
CA PRO A 65 -19.09 1.04 5.26
C PRO A 65 -19.20 2.57 5.13
N GLN A 66 -19.15 3.29 6.25
CA GLN A 66 -19.17 4.76 6.28
C GLN A 66 -17.99 5.42 5.57
N TYR A 67 -16.89 4.68 5.37
CA TYR A 67 -15.69 5.13 4.64
C TYR A 67 -15.50 4.39 3.30
N ASN A 68 -16.54 3.69 2.83
CA ASN A 68 -16.49 2.81 1.67
C ASN A 68 -15.31 1.82 1.75
N PHE A 69 -15.06 1.28 2.95
CA PHE A 69 -13.99 0.35 3.21
C PHE A 69 -14.57 -1.05 3.50
N PRO A 70 -14.33 -2.05 2.63
CA PRO A 70 -14.97 -3.36 2.75
C PRO A 70 -14.33 -4.29 3.79
N GLY A 71 -13.18 -3.90 4.35
CA GLY A 71 -12.31 -4.81 5.11
C GLY A 71 -11.53 -5.73 4.17
N LEU A 72 -10.25 -5.93 4.45
CA LEU A 72 -9.34 -6.67 3.59
C LEU A 72 -9.15 -8.10 4.07
N LYS A 73 -8.81 -8.96 3.11
CA LYS A 73 -8.49 -10.37 3.31
C LYS A 73 -7.16 -10.69 2.61
N PRO A 74 -6.50 -11.80 2.99
CA PRO A 74 -5.34 -12.28 2.25
C PRO A 74 -5.63 -12.39 0.74
N GLY A 75 -4.70 -11.91 -0.09
CA GLY A 75 -4.81 -11.84 -1.54
C GLY A 75 -5.41 -10.55 -2.09
N ASN A 76 -6.01 -9.67 -1.27
CA ASN A 76 -6.42 -8.35 -1.74
C ASN A 76 -5.20 -7.45 -1.97
N SER A 77 -5.19 -6.71 -3.08
CA SER A 77 -4.23 -5.62 -3.29
C SER A 77 -4.75 -4.32 -2.68
N TRP A 78 -3.89 -3.61 -1.95
CA TRP A 78 -4.29 -2.36 -1.30
C TRP A 78 -3.11 -1.39 -1.16
N CYS A 79 -3.38 -0.11 -1.37
CA CYS A 79 -2.44 0.97 -1.10
C CYS A 79 -2.34 1.22 0.40
N VAL A 80 -1.23 0.78 0.99
CA VAL A 80 -0.95 0.90 2.43
C VAL A 80 0.01 2.04 2.72
N CYS A 81 -0.06 2.55 3.95
CA CYS A 81 0.88 3.53 4.46
C CYS A 81 2.31 2.99 4.39
N ALA A 82 3.22 3.70 3.71
CA ALA A 82 4.62 3.31 3.56
C ALA A 82 5.31 3.09 4.91
N ARG A 83 4.99 3.90 5.93
CA ARG A 83 5.53 3.73 7.29
C ARG A 83 5.09 2.42 7.94
N THR A 84 3.81 2.08 7.84
CA THR A 84 3.27 0.83 8.41
C THR A 84 3.87 -0.38 7.70
N TRP A 85 4.01 -0.32 6.37
CA TRP A 85 4.66 -1.39 5.62
C TRP A 85 6.14 -1.56 6.01
N LEU A 86 6.90 -0.47 6.15
CA LEU A 86 8.29 -0.54 6.60
C LEU A 86 8.43 -1.09 8.03
N GLN A 87 7.51 -0.73 8.94
CA GLN A 87 7.48 -1.32 10.28
C GLN A 87 7.23 -2.84 10.22
N ALA A 88 6.35 -3.28 9.32
CA ALA A 88 6.10 -4.71 9.11
C ALA A 88 7.34 -5.44 8.55
N VAL A 89 8.11 -4.81 7.65
CA VAL A 89 9.39 -5.36 7.16
C VAL A 89 10.35 -5.58 8.33
N ASN A 90 10.52 -4.57 9.18
CA ASN A 90 11.41 -4.66 10.33
C ASN A 90 10.96 -5.72 11.36
N ALA A 91 9.66 -6.04 11.40
CA ALA A 91 9.10 -7.08 12.23
C ALA A 91 9.11 -8.47 11.57
N GLY A 92 9.47 -8.58 10.28
CA GLY A 92 9.39 -9.82 9.51
C GLY A 92 7.97 -10.24 9.13
N GLU A 93 7.01 -9.30 9.15
CA GLU A 93 5.58 -9.53 8.91
C GLU A 93 5.05 -8.77 7.69
N ALA A 94 5.93 -8.25 6.83
CA ALA A 94 5.54 -7.54 5.62
C ALA A 94 4.78 -8.43 4.63
N CYS A 95 3.86 -7.80 3.90
CA CYS A 95 3.24 -8.41 2.75
C CYS A 95 4.06 -8.16 1.47
N PRO A 96 3.95 -9.01 0.43
CA PRO A 96 4.53 -8.73 -0.88
C PRO A 96 4.05 -7.41 -1.45
N VAL A 97 4.85 -6.81 -2.33
CA VAL A 97 4.57 -5.53 -2.99
C VAL A 97 4.60 -5.65 -4.51
N ASP A 98 3.69 -4.94 -5.17
CA ASP A 98 3.75 -4.71 -6.61
C ASP A 98 4.53 -3.41 -6.86
N LEU A 99 5.70 -3.52 -7.48
CA LEU A 99 6.56 -2.36 -7.76
C LEU A 99 6.00 -1.48 -8.87
N GLU A 100 5.28 -2.02 -9.84
CA GLU A 100 4.71 -1.26 -10.95
C GLU A 100 3.51 -0.41 -10.50
N ALA A 101 2.82 -0.85 -9.44
CA ALA A 101 1.70 -0.15 -8.79
C ALA A 101 2.09 0.62 -7.51
N THR A 102 3.36 0.58 -7.09
CA THR A 102 3.87 1.35 -5.94
C THR A 102 4.40 2.71 -6.38
N HIS A 103 3.86 3.79 -5.83
CA HIS A 103 4.15 5.16 -6.24
C HIS A 103 5.55 5.60 -5.81
N GLN A 104 6.24 6.40 -6.64
CA GLN A 104 7.63 6.83 -6.43
C GLN A 104 7.89 7.48 -5.06
N ARG A 105 6.91 8.21 -4.51
CA ARG A 105 7.01 8.83 -3.16
C ARG A 105 7.17 7.82 -2.03
N ALA A 106 6.90 6.52 -2.25
CA ALA A 106 7.28 5.49 -1.30
C ALA A 106 8.79 5.51 -1.00
N LEU A 107 9.62 5.93 -1.96
CA LEU A 107 11.08 6.04 -1.84
C LEU A 107 11.54 7.14 -0.87
N ASP A 108 10.66 8.08 -0.51
CA ASP A 108 10.95 9.08 0.52
C ASP A 108 11.05 8.43 1.92
N ILE A 109 10.53 7.21 2.07
CA ILE A 109 10.45 6.47 3.34
C ILE A 109 11.16 5.12 3.26
N ILE A 110 11.08 4.42 2.12
CA ILE A 110 11.55 3.05 1.95
C ILE A 110 12.59 3.00 0.82
N PRO A 111 13.83 2.56 1.07
CA PRO A 111 14.80 2.36 0.00
C PRO A 111 14.29 1.35 -1.05
N LEU A 112 14.53 1.60 -2.34
CA LEU A 112 14.09 0.72 -3.43
C LEU A 112 14.51 -0.74 -3.20
N ALA A 113 15.76 -0.97 -2.78
CA ALA A 113 16.27 -2.31 -2.49
C ALA A 113 15.42 -3.08 -1.45
N VAL A 114 14.82 -2.39 -0.48
CA VAL A 114 13.92 -3.03 0.50
C VAL A 114 12.62 -3.46 -0.16
N LEU A 115 12.05 -2.62 -1.04
CA LEU A 115 10.87 -2.98 -1.83
C LEU A 115 11.16 -4.17 -2.75
N GLU A 116 12.31 -4.17 -3.44
CA GLU A 116 12.71 -5.25 -4.35
C GLU A 116 12.83 -6.61 -3.66
N THR A 117 13.29 -6.65 -2.40
CA THR A 117 13.36 -7.91 -1.63
C THR A 117 11.99 -8.52 -1.30
N HIS A 118 10.91 -7.75 -1.45
CA HIS A 118 9.53 -8.17 -1.18
C HIS A 118 8.64 -8.07 -2.43
N ALA A 119 9.22 -7.87 -3.60
CA ALA A 119 8.49 -7.81 -4.86
C ALA A 119 7.80 -9.15 -5.15
N MET A 120 6.59 -9.08 -5.70
CA MET A 120 5.81 -10.26 -6.12
C MET A 120 6.08 -10.69 -7.56
#